data_AF-A0AAU4QZ73-F1
#
_entry.id   AF-A0AAU4QZ73-F1
#
_cell.length_a   1.000
_cell.length_b   1.000
_cell.length_c   1.000
_cell.angle_alpha   90.00
_cell.angle_beta   90.00
_cell.angle_gamma   90.00
#
_symmetry.space_group_name_H-M   'P 1'
#
loop_
_entity.id
_entity.type
_entity.pdbx_description
1 polymer ?
#
loop_
_entity_poly.entity_id
_entity_poly.type
_entity_poly.pdbx_seq_one_letter_code
_entity_poly.pdbx_strand_id
1 'polypeptide(L)'
;MAVSLGMRISGLLVVGAVAVAAAAFTSDGRGSADGRGGDGSVVTAGPSEGGSVPTAPADRSAPVAQQSPNGRAGENASGPAAVPSGLPGEVVSVSPSPSPTPSPSGRGTVGLQAPPWLPPGPSSPDSDNAPDPASVYDLLRAPEHCESALGKIPQDSAEAEWQLLRGLSAACLAVQGRGGDWDTAAGAHAELAGRVDTCKGRAAYAVLGGLLDFHRRHPGGTVRLAARPGGTPACGYRIAGVDTGGDGEARPGDTIGIELTGTYFDHAELLQDASVSIGGLVVPGVPVLKSESGDRLVLSVPVPPLEPGPAEVAVRHAGTEVRLPAAFTVTGPDTVEEPGTGTEATDEPGSPAGAAVSDLGAWLSSLGAEVPDGGGRSLSSPGTKAPDLGGPASSPGPEMPGGGTAQPTDLGLRDSQVALQPVAVQPVMAATVNAPAPPTPG
;
A
#
# COMPACT_ATOMS: atom_id res chain seq x y z
N MET A 1 50.72 -30.75 4.61
CA MET A 1 50.02 -31.38 3.47
C MET A 1 48.84 -32.16 4.01
N ALA A 2 47.63 -31.68 3.74
CA ALA A 2 46.37 -32.42 3.81
C ALA A 2 45.37 -31.57 3.03
N VAL A 3 45.02 -32.02 1.82
CA VAL A 3 44.11 -31.32 0.91
C VAL A 3 42.72 -31.89 1.16
N SER A 4 41.77 -31.05 1.60
CA SER A 4 40.36 -31.42 1.74
C SER A 4 39.61 -30.99 0.49
N LEU A 5 39.18 -31.96 -0.31
CA LEU A 5 38.29 -31.80 -1.46
C LEU A 5 36.85 -31.99 -0.96
N GLY A 6 36.11 -30.88 -0.83
CA GLY A 6 34.71 -30.85 -0.42
C GLY A 6 33.75 -30.65 -1.59
N MET A 7 33.27 -31.78 -2.09
CA MET A 7 32.14 -32.08 -2.99
C MET A 7 31.08 -30.96 -3.18
N ARG A 8 30.87 -30.53 -4.44
CA ARG A 8 29.72 -29.70 -4.86
C ARG A 8 28.49 -30.61 -5.04
N ILE A 9 27.44 -30.38 -4.25
CA ILE A 9 26.13 -31.00 -4.46
C ILE A 9 25.33 -30.06 -5.37
N SER A 10 25.16 -30.48 -6.62
CA SER A 10 24.24 -29.87 -7.57
C SER A 10 22.79 -30.15 -7.14
N GLY A 11 22.10 -29.11 -6.65
CA GLY A 11 20.66 -29.14 -6.42
C GLY A 11 19.90 -29.04 -7.75
N LEU A 12 19.20 -30.12 -8.08
CA LEU A 12 18.35 -30.28 -9.24
C LEU A 12 17.03 -29.51 -9.02
N LEU A 13 16.76 -28.49 -9.83
CA LEU A 13 15.47 -27.78 -9.86
C LEU A 13 14.44 -28.66 -10.59
N VAL A 14 13.44 -29.15 -9.86
CA VAL A 14 12.23 -29.77 -10.44
C VAL A 14 11.24 -28.65 -10.73
N VAL A 15 11.15 -28.26 -12.00
CA VAL A 15 10.09 -27.36 -12.49
C VAL A 15 8.83 -28.19 -12.70
N GLY A 16 7.88 -28.06 -11.77
CA GLY A 16 6.53 -28.59 -11.92
C GLY A 16 5.70 -27.63 -12.79
N ALA A 17 5.40 -28.04 -14.02
CA ALA A 17 4.46 -27.34 -14.89
C ALA A 17 3.03 -27.57 -14.40
N VAL A 18 2.38 -26.53 -13.90
CA VAL A 18 0.93 -26.52 -13.65
C VAL A 18 0.24 -26.11 -14.95
N ALA A 19 -0.44 -27.07 -15.58
CA ALA A 19 -1.30 -26.80 -16.73
C ALA A 19 -2.62 -26.20 -16.24
N VAL A 20 -2.84 -24.92 -16.51
CA VAL A 20 -4.14 -24.26 -16.34
C VAL A 20 -4.96 -24.52 -17.59
N ALA A 21 -6.02 -25.32 -17.47
CA ALA A 21 -7.01 -25.50 -18.51
C ALA A 21 -7.91 -24.25 -18.60
N ALA A 22 -7.63 -23.38 -19.57
CA ALA A 22 -8.56 -22.33 -19.98
C ALA A 22 -9.66 -22.97 -20.85
N ALA A 23 -10.85 -23.15 -20.28
CA ALA A 23 -12.03 -23.46 -21.06
C ALA A 23 -12.51 -22.18 -21.78
N ALA A 24 -12.18 -22.07 -23.06
CA ALA A 24 -12.78 -21.09 -23.96
C ALA A 24 -14.21 -21.56 -24.31
N PHE A 25 -15.22 -20.78 -23.92
CA PHE A 25 -16.56 -20.89 -24.48
C PHE A 25 -16.54 -20.29 -25.88
N THR A 26 -16.28 -21.11 -26.89
CA THR A 26 -16.54 -20.75 -28.29
C THR A 26 -17.99 -21.12 -28.62
N SER A 27 -18.78 -20.05 -28.79
CA SER A 27 -19.96 -19.94 -29.63
C SER A 27 -20.05 -20.98 -30.76
N ASP A 28 -21.09 -21.80 -30.73
CA ASP A 28 -21.58 -22.54 -31.90
C ASP A 28 -22.88 -21.89 -32.38
N GLY A 29 -22.74 -20.96 -33.31
CA GLY A 29 -23.83 -20.40 -34.10
C GLY A 29 -24.29 -21.41 -35.16
N ARG A 30 -25.58 -21.76 -35.13
CA ARG A 30 -26.22 -22.62 -36.14
C ARG A 30 -27.23 -21.83 -36.96
N GLY A 31 -26.80 -21.48 -38.16
CA GLY A 31 -27.54 -21.44 -39.44
C GLY A 31 -28.93 -20.78 -39.50
N SER A 32 -29.01 -19.70 -40.28
CA SER A 32 -30.11 -19.55 -41.24
C SER A 32 -29.56 -18.94 -42.54
N ALA A 33 -29.75 -19.68 -43.63
CA ALA A 33 -29.45 -19.24 -44.98
C ALA A 33 -30.69 -18.52 -45.53
N ASP A 34 -30.49 -17.38 -46.19
CA ASP A 34 -31.07 -17.03 -47.48
C ASP A 34 -30.88 -15.52 -47.74
N GLY A 35 -30.39 -15.18 -48.94
CA GLY A 35 -30.56 -13.81 -49.44
C GLY A 35 -29.39 -13.18 -50.20
N ARG A 36 -29.15 -13.67 -51.42
CA ARG A 36 -29.15 -12.85 -52.64
C ARG A 36 -28.24 -11.59 -52.71
N GLY A 37 -27.10 -11.77 -53.39
CA GLY A 37 -26.72 -10.99 -54.57
C GLY A 37 -26.08 -9.62 -54.37
N GLY A 38 -24.88 -9.44 -54.91
CA GLY A 38 -24.27 -8.11 -55.09
C GLY A 38 -22.81 -8.19 -55.55
N ASP A 39 -22.61 -8.09 -56.87
CA ASP A 39 -21.34 -7.85 -57.55
C ASP A 39 -20.53 -6.69 -56.95
N GLY A 40 -19.20 -6.73 -57.11
CA GLY A 40 -18.44 -5.47 -57.20
C GLY A 40 -16.98 -5.47 -56.75
N SER A 41 -16.10 -5.79 -57.71
CA SER A 41 -14.76 -5.22 -57.91
C SER A 41 -13.70 -5.23 -56.80
N VAL A 42 -12.66 -6.00 -57.07
CA VAL A 42 -11.26 -5.81 -56.64
C VAL A 42 -10.75 -4.46 -57.13
N VAL A 43 -10.15 -3.65 -56.24
CA VAL A 43 -9.18 -2.61 -56.61
C VAL A 43 -8.00 -2.63 -55.64
N THR A 44 -6.85 -3.00 -56.19
CA THR A 44 -5.52 -2.78 -55.65
C THR A 44 -5.07 -1.38 -56.05
N ALA A 45 -4.70 -0.52 -55.09
CA ALA A 45 -3.84 0.64 -55.36
C ALA A 45 -3.09 1.03 -54.08
N GLY A 46 -1.77 1.16 -54.23
CA GLY A 46 -0.81 1.53 -53.21
C GLY A 46 -0.78 3.04 -52.88
N PRO A 47 0.28 3.50 -52.19
CA PRO A 47 0.23 4.58 -51.22
C PRO A 47 0.41 5.97 -51.84
N SER A 48 -0.11 6.99 -51.18
CA SER A 48 0.27 8.38 -51.44
C SER A 48 0.50 9.11 -50.12
N GLU A 49 1.71 9.61 -50.02
CA GLU A 49 2.18 10.62 -49.08
C GLU A 49 1.40 11.93 -49.27
N GLY A 50 1.16 12.64 -48.17
CA GLY A 50 0.59 13.98 -48.18
C GLY A 50 0.49 14.52 -46.76
N GLY A 51 1.45 15.38 -46.40
CA GLY A 51 1.59 15.93 -45.07
C GLY A 51 0.52 16.94 -44.65
N SER A 52 0.39 17.10 -43.34
CA SER A 52 -0.27 18.25 -42.72
C SER A 52 0.43 18.64 -41.41
N VAL A 53 0.74 19.94 -41.37
CA VAL A 53 1.41 20.76 -40.35
C VAL A 53 0.55 20.84 -39.05
N PRO A 54 1.15 21.12 -37.87
CA PRO A 54 0.48 21.00 -36.58
C PRO A 54 -0.44 22.19 -36.31
N THR A 55 -1.65 21.92 -35.82
CA THR A 55 -2.57 22.92 -35.27
C THR A 55 -2.80 22.65 -33.79
N ALA A 56 -2.36 23.58 -32.93
CA ALA A 56 -2.80 23.79 -31.55
C ALA A 56 -2.57 25.27 -31.21
N PRO A 57 -3.21 25.86 -30.17
CA PRO A 57 -4.25 25.33 -29.29
C PRO A 57 -5.51 26.23 -29.22
N ALA A 58 -6.61 25.68 -28.69
CA ALA A 58 -7.77 26.46 -28.24
C ALA A 58 -7.94 26.35 -26.71
N ASP A 59 -8.44 27.45 -26.16
CA ASP A 59 -8.35 27.93 -24.80
C ASP A 59 -9.18 27.23 -23.71
N ARG A 60 -8.55 27.21 -22.53
CA ARG A 60 -9.05 27.60 -21.19
C ARG A 60 -10.55 27.44 -20.87
N SER A 61 -10.82 26.63 -19.86
CA SER A 61 -11.95 26.83 -18.94
C SER A 61 -11.43 26.77 -17.50
N ALA A 62 -11.54 27.90 -16.80
CA ALA A 62 -11.27 28.06 -15.37
C ALA A 62 -12.60 28.37 -14.64
N PRO A 63 -12.77 27.96 -13.37
CA PRO A 63 -14.00 28.20 -12.65
C PRO A 63 -14.11 29.64 -12.08
N VAL A 64 -15.38 30.04 -12.01
CA VAL A 64 -16.01 31.31 -11.65
C VAL A 64 -15.55 31.93 -10.32
N ALA A 65 -15.17 33.22 -10.37
CA ALA A 65 -15.08 34.11 -9.22
C ALA A 65 -16.44 34.80 -8.98
N GLN A 66 -16.96 34.75 -7.75
CA GLN A 66 -18.08 35.56 -7.31
C GLN A 66 -17.60 36.92 -6.80
N GLN A 67 -18.09 38.01 -7.40
CA GLN A 67 -18.13 39.34 -6.80
C GLN A 67 -19.40 40.08 -7.26
N SER A 68 -20.10 40.71 -6.31
CA SER A 68 -20.75 42.04 -6.38
C SER A 68 -21.81 42.18 -5.26
N PRO A 69 -22.30 43.40 -4.90
CA PRO A 69 -21.72 44.75 -5.06
C PRO A 69 -21.88 45.67 -3.81
N ASN A 70 -21.18 46.81 -3.84
CA ASN A 70 -21.36 47.96 -2.93
C ASN A 70 -22.61 48.79 -3.26
N GLY A 71 -23.27 49.34 -2.22
CA GLY A 71 -24.30 50.40 -2.30
C GLY A 71 -24.33 51.25 -1.02
N ARG A 72 -24.46 52.57 -1.18
CA ARG A 72 -24.14 53.66 -0.22
C ARG A 72 -25.37 54.28 0.49
N ALA A 73 -25.11 54.88 1.65
CA ALA A 73 -25.61 56.16 2.20
C ALA A 73 -26.93 56.28 3.02
N GLY A 74 -26.85 57.11 4.09
CA GLY A 74 -27.94 57.76 4.86
C GLY A 74 -27.80 57.57 6.38
N GLU A 75 -27.08 58.43 7.13
CA GLU A 75 -27.52 59.68 7.81
C GLU A 75 -28.54 59.55 8.98
N ASN A 76 -28.13 60.07 10.15
CA ASN A 76 -28.87 60.74 11.26
C ASN A 76 -28.19 60.42 12.61
N ALA A 77 -27.35 61.28 13.21
CA ALA A 77 -27.62 62.55 13.90
C ALA A 77 -28.33 62.40 15.26
N SER A 78 -27.58 62.62 16.36
CA SER A 78 -27.93 63.46 17.53
C SER A 78 -26.81 63.44 18.59
N GLY A 79 -26.33 64.63 18.99
CA GLY A 79 -25.29 64.88 20.01
C GLY A 79 -25.84 64.94 21.46
N PRO A 80 -25.37 65.84 22.36
CA PRO A 80 -24.20 66.73 22.28
C PRO A 80 -23.34 66.90 23.58
N ALA A 81 -22.25 67.66 23.43
CA ALA A 81 -21.63 68.65 24.34
C ALA A 81 -20.96 68.27 25.69
N ALA A 82 -19.65 68.55 25.79
CA ALA A 82 -19.10 69.59 26.69
C ALA A 82 -17.58 69.84 26.43
N VAL A 83 -17.18 71.10 26.52
CA VAL A 83 -15.83 71.73 26.43
C VAL A 83 -15.48 72.28 27.85
N PRO A 84 -14.37 73.00 28.14
CA PRO A 84 -13.00 73.08 27.57
C PRO A 84 -11.84 73.17 28.64
N SER A 85 -10.61 73.35 28.14
CA SER A 85 -9.52 74.22 28.67
C SER A 85 -8.43 73.68 29.62
N GLY A 86 -7.16 73.95 29.23
CA GLY A 86 -5.99 74.03 30.13
C GLY A 86 -4.62 73.78 29.46
N LEU A 87 -3.93 74.85 29.02
CA LEU A 87 -2.49 74.89 28.64
C LEU A 87 -1.58 74.93 29.91
N PRO A 88 -0.24 75.15 29.83
CA PRO A 88 0.85 74.32 29.27
C PRO A 88 1.97 74.06 30.33
N GLY A 89 2.91 73.14 30.09
CA GLY A 89 4.02 72.88 31.04
C GLY A 89 5.25 72.17 30.45
N GLU A 90 6.23 72.98 30.07
CA GLU A 90 7.68 72.88 30.36
C GLU A 90 8.47 71.56 30.18
N VAL A 91 9.30 71.57 29.14
CA VAL A 91 10.69 71.10 28.97
C VAL A 91 11.31 70.17 30.04
N VAL A 92 11.66 68.94 29.65
CA VAL A 92 12.85 68.24 30.16
C VAL A 92 13.55 67.49 29.01
N SER A 93 14.73 67.99 28.62
CA SER A 93 15.71 67.27 27.82
C SER A 93 16.34 66.15 28.64
N VAL A 94 16.18 64.90 28.22
CA VAL A 94 16.95 63.76 28.75
C VAL A 94 17.94 63.30 27.67
N SER A 95 19.21 63.30 28.04
CA SER A 95 20.35 62.91 27.19
C SER A 95 20.24 61.46 26.69
N PRO A 96 20.69 61.17 25.46
CA PRO A 96 20.76 59.80 24.95
C PRO A 96 21.82 59.00 25.69
N SER A 97 21.40 57.87 26.26
CA SER A 97 22.31 56.84 26.80
C SER A 97 23.17 56.26 25.68
N PRO A 98 24.46 56.00 25.92
CA PRO A 98 25.37 55.43 24.93
C PRO A 98 24.95 54.00 24.54
N SER A 99 24.93 53.77 23.23
CA SER A 99 24.66 52.49 22.58
C SER A 99 25.44 51.33 23.20
N PRO A 100 24.82 50.16 23.46
CA PRO A 100 25.58 48.97 23.76
C PRO A 100 26.41 48.59 22.53
N THR A 101 27.72 48.57 22.73
CA THR A 101 28.71 48.06 21.79
C THR A 101 28.35 46.62 21.43
N PRO A 102 28.21 46.25 20.14
CA PRO A 102 27.99 44.86 19.77
C PRO A 102 29.23 44.07 20.15
N SER A 103 29.09 43.20 21.15
CA SER A 103 30.12 42.23 21.51
C SER A 103 30.31 41.27 20.33
N PRO A 104 31.54 40.99 19.87
CA PRO A 104 31.83 39.96 18.88
C PRO A 104 31.80 38.59 19.57
N SER A 105 30.63 38.21 20.09
CA SER A 105 30.41 36.92 20.74
C SER A 105 29.61 36.03 19.80
N GLY A 106 30.30 35.01 19.28
CA GLY A 106 29.70 33.90 18.56
C GLY A 106 29.54 34.16 17.08
N ARG A 107 30.47 33.61 16.28
CA ARG A 107 30.04 32.99 15.03
C ARG A 107 28.98 31.98 15.44
N GLY A 108 27.71 32.36 15.35
CA GLY A 108 26.64 31.39 15.33
C GLY A 108 26.99 30.46 14.18
N THR A 109 27.45 29.25 14.51
CA THR A 109 27.41 28.14 13.56
C THR A 109 25.97 28.10 13.10
N VAL A 110 25.73 28.62 11.90
CA VAL A 110 24.46 28.48 11.20
C VAL A 110 24.26 26.98 11.10
N GLY A 111 23.47 26.43 12.02
CA GLY A 111 23.27 25.00 12.13
C GLY A 111 22.75 24.50 10.79
N LEU A 112 23.44 23.54 10.19
CA LEU A 112 22.94 22.88 8.98
C LEU A 112 21.54 22.36 9.29
N GLN A 113 20.55 22.83 8.54
CA GLN A 113 19.18 22.38 8.72
C GLN A 113 19.10 20.91 8.33
N ALA A 114 18.71 20.05 9.28
CA ALA A 114 18.53 18.64 9.01
C ALA A 114 17.39 18.44 7.98
N PRO A 115 17.59 17.58 6.96
CA PRO A 115 16.52 17.23 6.05
C PRO A 115 15.39 16.52 6.81
N PRO A 116 14.14 16.63 6.34
CA PRO A 116 13.02 15.95 6.96
C PRO A 116 13.23 14.42 6.94
N TRP A 117 13.02 13.79 8.09
CA TRP A 117 13.06 12.33 8.21
C TRP A 117 11.69 11.69 7.95
N LEU A 118 11.71 10.38 7.72
CA LEU A 118 10.58 9.51 7.32
C LEU A 118 9.20 9.94 7.86
N PRO A 119 8.16 9.95 7.01
CA PRO A 119 6.79 10.20 7.45
C PRO A 119 6.33 9.24 8.56
N PRO A 120 5.43 9.70 9.46
CA PRO A 120 4.80 8.85 10.47
C PRO A 120 3.84 7.83 9.82
N GLY A 121 3.19 7.01 10.64
CA GLY A 121 2.18 6.05 10.16
C GLY A 121 1.87 4.98 11.20
N PRO A 122 0.89 4.11 10.91
CA PRO A 122 0.72 2.90 11.71
C PRO A 122 1.97 2.04 11.63
N SER A 123 2.30 1.35 12.73
CA SER A 123 3.33 0.31 12.71
C SER A 123 2.78 -0.92 11.98
N SER A 124 3.59 -1.52 11.13
CA SER A 124 3.36 -2.83 10.55
C SER A 124 3.16 -3.83 11.67
N PRO A 125 2.11 -4.66 11.59
CA PRO A 125 2.07 -5.92 12.30
C PRO A 125 3.29 -6.76 11.88
N ASP A 126 3.81 -7.53 12.83
CA ASP A 126 4.89 -8.50 12.63
C ASP A 126 4.47 -9.71 13.46
N SER A 127 3.58 -10.51 12.87
CA SER A 127 2.92 -11.64 13.51
C SER A 127 3.82 -12.88 13.52
N ASP A 128 4.69 -13.02 12.53
CA ASP A 128 5.59 -14.16 12.36
C ASP A 128 7.00 -13.90 12.92
N ASN A 129 7.29 -12.68 13.38
CA ASN A 129 8.59 -12.22 13.87
C ASN A 129 9.70 -12.24 12.81
N ALA A 130 9.33 -12.39 11.53
CA ALA A 130 10.24 -12.34 10.41
C ALA A 130 10.34 -10.89 9.90
N PRO A 131 11.55 -10.30 9.81
CA PRO A 131 11.68 -8.95 9.29
C PRO A 131 11.20 -8.86 7.84
N ASP A 132 10.15 -8.07 7.62
CA ASP A 132 9.65 -7.65 6.31
C ASP A 132 10.05 -6.18 5.99
N PRO A 133 9.96 -5.73 4.73
CA PRO A 133 10.32 -4.36 4.38
C PRO A 133 9.54 -3.29 5.15
N ALA A 134 8.27 -3.54 5.48
CA ALA A 134 7.41 -2.57 6.14
C ALA A 134 7.74 -2.42 7.63
N SER A 135 8.09 -3.50 8.34
CA SER A 135 8.60 -3.44 9.72
C SER A 135 10.00 -2.80 9.80
N VAL A 136 10.89 -3.04 8.82
CA VAL A 136 12.20 -2.37 8.76
C VAL A 136 12.07 -0.88 8.45
N TYR A 137 11.12 -0.47 7.60
CA TYR A 137 10.76 0.93 7.45
C TYR A 137 10.35 1.56 8.78
N ASP A 138 9.54 0.88 9.59
CA ASP A 138 9.09 1.41 10.87
C ASP A 138 10.21 1.57 11.88
N LEU A 139 11.14 0.62 11.90
CA LEU A 139 12.36 0.71 12.70
C LEU A 139 13.20 1.93 12.27
N LEU A 140 13.31 2.18 10.96
CA LEU A 140 14.04 3.34 10.43
C LEU A 140 13.40 4.68 10.77
N ARG A 141 12.11 4.76 11.12
CA ARG A 141 11.47 6.04 11.50
C ARG A 141 12.13 6.70 12.71
N ALA A 142 12.84 5.91 13.52
CA ALA A 142 13.72 6.36 14.60
C ALA A 142 15.18 6.36 14.11
N PRO A 143 15.78 7.53 13.80
CA PRO A 143 17.12 7.62 13.19
C PRO A 143 18.27 6.98 13.99
N GLU A 144 18.08 6.79 15.29
CA GLU A 144 18.99 6.08 16.18
C GLU A 144 19.13 4.58 15.82
N HIS A 145 18.11 4.00 15.19
CA HIS A 145 18.01 2.57 14.85
C HIS A 145 18.49 2.23 13.44
N CYS A 146 19.11 3.15 12.72
CA CYS A 146 19.57 2.89 11.34
C CYS A 146 20.57 1.73 11.21
N GLU A 147 21.41 1.51 12.22
CA GLU A 147 22.33 0.36 12.25
C GLU A 147 21.58 -0.96 12.53
N SER A 148 20.65 -0.95 13.48
CA SER A 148 19.79 -2.10 13.79
C SER A 148 18.91 -2.49 12.60
N ALA A 149 18.37 -1.51 11.87
CA ALA A 149 17.63 -1.72 10.65
C ALA A 149 18.50 -2.33 9.55
N LEU A 150 19.71 -1.80 9.33
CA LEU A 150 20.63 -2.38 8.35
C LEU A 150 20.95 -3.85 8.65
N GLY A 151 21.09 -4.22 9.93
CA GLY A 151 21.31 -5.60 10.36
C GLY A 151 20.13 -6.55 10.15
N LYS A 152 18.91 -6.03 9.96
CA LYS A 152 17.69 -6.80 9.67
C LYS A 152 17.49 -7.03 8.17
N ILE A 153 18.19 -6.30 7.30
CA ILE A 153 18.02 -6.39 5.85
C ILE A 153 18.82 -7.58 5.30
N PRO A 154 18.19 -8.52 4.55
CA PRO A 154 18.89 -9.61 3.90
C PRO A 154 19.96 -9.07 2.93
N GLN A 155 21.19 -9.59 2.97
CA GLN A 155 22.31 -9.02 2.19
C GLN A 155 22.13 -9.20 0.68
N ASP A 156 21.63 -10.37 0.25
CA ASP A 156 21.56 -10.77 -1.15
C ASP A 156 20.16 -10.58 -1.78
N SER A 157 19.26 -9.84 -1.12
CA SER A 157 17.94 -9.59 -1.69
C SER A 157 18.02 -8.73 -2.95
N ALA A 158 17.38 -9.21 -4.02
CA ALA A 158 17.18 -8.50 -5.28
C ALA A 158 15.86 -7.71 -5.32
N GLU A 159 15.06 -7.77 -4.26
CA GLU A 159 13.79 -7.07 -4.19
C GLU A 159 14.03 -5.57 -4.01
N ALA A 160 13.28 -4.78 -4.77
CA ALA A 160 13.44 -3.33 -4.85
C ALA A 160 13.37 -2.65 -3.48
N GLU A 161 12.48 -3.12 -2.61
CA GLU A 161 12.24 -2.52 -1.30
C GLU A 161 13.37 -2.79 -0.33
N TRP A 162 13.90 -4.01 -0.30
CA TRP A 162 15.08 -4.34 0.49
C TRP A 162 16.31 -3.53 0.04
N GLN A 163 16.50 -3.37 -1.27
CA GLN A 163 17.58 -2.55 -1.83
C GLN A 163 17.41 -1.07 -1.43
N LEU A 164 16.20 -0.54 -1.51
CA LEU A 164 15.88 0.82 -1.09
C LEU A 164 16.19 1.05 0.39
N LEU A 165 15.71 0.16 1.26
CA LEU A 165 15.89 0.28 2.71
C LEU A 165 17.36 0.14 3.10
N ARG A 166 18.15 -0.65 2.35
CA ARG A 166 19.61 -0.74 2.53
C ARG A 166 20.27 0.60 2.22
N GLY A 167 19.94 1.18 1.05
CA GLY A 167 20.42 2.50 0.65
C GLY A 167 20.04 3.60 1.64
N LEU A 168 18.79 3.59 2.12
CA LEU A 168 18.31 4.53 3.12
C LEU A 168 19.01 4.38 4.48
N SER A 169 19.25 3.14 4.93
CA SER A 169 20.00 2.87 6.15
C SER A 169 21.46 3.36 6.04
N ALA A 170 22.11 3.10 4.90
CA ALA A 170 23.46 3.59 4.62
C ALA A 170 23.53 5.12 4.62
N ALA A 171 22.58 5.79 3.94
CA ALA A 171 22.48 7.25 3.94
C ALA A 171 22.20 7.84 5.34
N CYS A 172 21.35 7.16 6.12
CA CYS A 172 21.03 7.57 7.50
C CYS A 172 22.26 7.56 8.41
N LEU A 173 23.09 6.52 8.30
CA LEU A 173 24.35 6.44 9.05
C LEU A 173 25.31 7.53 8.57
N ALA A 174 25.43 7.70 7.25
CA ALA A 174 26.40 8.58 6.63
C ALA A 174 26.11 10.06 6.95
N VAL A 175 24.85 10.47 6.85
CA VAL A 175 24.42 11.85 7.18
C VAL A 175 24.61 12.19 8.66
N GLN A 176 24.56 11.18 9.54
CA GLN A 176 24.79 11.34 10.98
C GLN A 176 26.27 11.21 11.37
N GLY A 177 27.18 10.98 10.42
CA GLY A 177 28.61 10.79 10.69
C GLY A 177 28.94 9.48 11.41
N ARG A 178 28.09 8.46 11.30
CA ARG A 178 28.21 7.16 11.97
C ARG A 178 28.74 6.04 11.07
N GLY A 179 29.49 6.39 10.02
CA GLY A 179 29.81 5.47 8.92
C GLY A 179 28.64 5.35 7.94
N GLY A 180 28.64 4.35 7.07
CA GLY A 180 27.68 4.25 5.96
C GLY A 180 28.29 4.66 4.63
N ASP A 181 27.52 4.51 3.56
CA ASP A 181 28.02 4.61 2.19
C ASP A 181 27.05 5.40 1.30
N TRP A 182 27.51 6.57 0.86
CA TRP A 182 26.77 7.42 -0.07
C TRP A 182 26.68 6.82 -1.48
N ASP A 183 27.65 5.98 -1.90
CA ASP A 183 27.63 5.34 -3.20
C ASP A 183 26.55 4.25 -3.25
N THR A 184 26.46 3.42 -2.20
CA THR A 184 25.35 2.47 -2.02
C THR A 184 24.00 3.19 -2.03
N ALA A 185 23.87 4.30 -1.30
CA ALA A 185 22.65 5.11 -1.26
C ALA A 185 22.27 5.69 -2.63
N ALA A 186 23.24 6.23 -3.36
CA ALA A 186 23.06 6.80 -4.68
C ALA A 186 22.68 5.73 -5.72
N GLY A 187 23.36 4.57 -5.68
CA GLY A 187 23.06 3.42 -6.53
C GLY A 187 21.63 2.93 -6.35
N ALA A 188 21.21 2.70 -5.09
CA ALA A 188 19.84 2.29 -4.78
C ALA A 188 18.81 3.31 -5.28
N HIS A 189 19.02 4.61 -5.08
CA HIS A 189 18.09 5.63 -5.56
C HIS A 189 18.02 5.67 -7.10
N ALA A 190 19.14 5.55 -7.81
CA ALA A 190 19.18 5.58 -9.27
C ALA A 190 18.49 4.35 -9.89
N GLU A 191 18.72 3.16 -9.34
CA GLU A 191 18.23 1.89 -9.90
C GLU A 191 16.74 1.62 -9.62
N LEU A 192 16.17 2.28 -8.62
CA LEU A 192 14.82 1.99 -8.11
C LEU A 192 13.76 3.01 -8.52
N ALA A 193 14.11 3.98 -9.37
CA ALA A 193 13.18 4.95 -9.91
C ALA A 193 11.98 4.27 -10.59
N GLY A 194 10.78 4.48 -10.04
CA GLY A 194 9.54 3.89 -10.56
C GLY A 194 9.35 2.40 -10.30
N ARG A 195 10.25 1.75 -9.53
CA ARG A 195 10.17 0.32 -9.20
C ARG A 195 9.61 0.03 -7.81
N VAL A 196 9.54 1.04 -6.94
CA VAL A 196 8.95 0.93 -5.60
C VAL A 196 7.53 1.44 -5.63
N ASP A 197 6.58 0.53 -5.41
CA ASP A 197 5.16 0.75 -5.59
C ASP A 197 4.35 0.54 -4.30
N THR A 198 4.99 0.34 -3.16
CA THR A 198 4.35 0.46 -1.84
C THR A 198 4.38 1.89 -1.31
N CYS A 199 3.42 2.25 -0.46
CA CYS A 199 3.36 3.57 0.17
C CYS A 199 4.59 3.88 1.03
N LYS A 200 5.08 2.92 1.82
CA LYS A 200 6.33 3.02 2.60
C LYS A 200 7.55 3.10 1.69
N GLY A 201 7.61 2.27 0.64
CA GLY A 201 8.68 2.33 -0.36
C GLY A 201 8.77 3.71 -1.04
N ARG A 202 7.66 4.26 -1.52
CA ARG A 202 7.61 5.61 -2.12
C ARG A 202 8.05 6.70 -1.14
N ALA A 203 7.63 6.62 0.13
CA ALA A 203 8.05 7.55 1.17
C ALA A 203 9.56 7.46 1.46
N ALA A 204 10.10 6.24 1.59
CA ALA A 204 11.52 5.99 1.79
C ALA A 204 12.37 6.49 0.61
N TYR A 205 11.89 6.27 -0.62
CA TYR A 205 12.55 6.75 -1.83
C TYR A 205 12.65 8.28 -1.87
N ALA A 206 11.54 8.97 -1.56
CA ALA A 206 11.53 10.44 -1.49
C ALA A 206 12.51 10.98 -0.44
N VAL A 207 12.58 10.34 0.74
CA VAL A 207 13.53 10.73 1.80
C VAL A 207 14.97 10.46 1.38
N LEU A 208 15.26 9.31 0.76
CA LEU A 208 16.58 9.00 0.23
C LEU A 208 17.04 10.07 -0.78
N GLY A 209 16.16 10.48 -1.69
CA GLY A 209 16.42 11.59 -2.60
C GLY A 209 16.77 12.90 -1.86
N GLY A 210 16.00 13.25 -0.82
CA GLY A 210 16.26 14.41 0.03
C GLY A 210 17.62 14.37 0.77
N LEU A 211 18.06 13.19 1.22
CA LEU A 211 19.37 12.99 1.84
C LEU A 211 20.51 13.13 0.82
N LEU A 212 20.36 12.56 -0.38
CA LEU A 212 21.32 12.71 -1.45
C LEU A 212 21.44 14.17 -1.89
N ASP A 213 20.32 14.89 -1.97
CA ASP A 213 20.29 16.34 -2.24
C ASP A 213 20.97 17.15 -1.14
N PHE A 214 20.83 16.74 0.13
CA PHE A 214 21.55 17.33 1.24
C PHE A 214 23.07 17.10 1.11
N HIS A 215 23.49 15.87 0.82
CA HIS A 215 24.90 15.50 0.65
C HIS A 215 25.56 16.27 -0.50
N ARG A 216 24.90 16.40 -1.66
CA ARG A 216 25.43 17.17 -2.80
C ARG A 216 25.64 18.65 -2.47
N ARG A 217 24.77 19.24 -1.64
CA ARG A 217 24.89 20.65 -1.22
C ARG A 217 25.89 20.86 -0.08
N HIS A 218 26.12 19.84 0.73
CA HIS A 218 27.03 19.89 1.86
C HIS A 218 27.95 18.66 1.87
N PRO A 219 28.94 18.59 0.94
CA PRO A 219 29.90 17.49 0.94
C PRO A 219 30.63 17.44 2.28
N GLY A 220 30.51 16.33 3.01
CA GLY A 220 31.07 16.15 4.36
C GLY A 220 30.25 16.79 5.50
N GLY A 221 29.13 17.44 5.20
CA GLY A 221 28.19 17.93 6.20
C GLY A 221 27.50 16.78 6.93
N THR A 222 27.52 16.81 8.25
CA THR A 222 26.79 15.87 9.10
C THR A 222 25.70 16.59 9.87
N VAL A 223 24.54 15.97 10.01
CA VAL A 223 23.41 16.48 10.79
C VAL A 223 22.78 15.36 11.60
N ARG A 224 22.25 15.72 12.77
CA ARG A 224 21.45 14.80 13.57
C ARG A 224 20.03 14.79 13.02
N LEU A 225 19.61 13.66 12.49
CA LEU A 225 18.22 13.44 12.10
C LEU A 225 17.35 13.31 13.34
N ALA A 226 16.08 13.66 13.21
CA ALA A 226 15.09 13.52 14.28
C ALA A 226 13.84 12.81 13.74
N ALA A 227 13.28 11.91 14.54
CA ALA A 227 11.98 11.33 14.26
C ALA A 227 10.93 12.42 14.11
N ARG A 228 9.99 12.21 13.18
CA ARG A 228 8.92 13.17 12.90
C ARG A 228 7.66 12.74 13.68
N PRO A 229 7.26 13.48 14.74
CA PRO A 229 6.14 13.06 15.60
C PRO A 229 4.76 13.24 14.95
N GLY A 230 4.66 13.91 13.81
CA GLY A 230 3.39 14.16 13.13
C GLY A 230 3.54 14.60 11.68
N GLY A 231 2.42 14.65 10.96
CA GLY A 231 2.38 14.95 9.53
C GLY A 231 1.56 13.92 8.76
N THR A 232 1.52 14.06 7.43
CA THR A 232 0.86 13.10 6.56
C THR A 232 1.51 11.72 6.71
N PRO A 233 0.74 10.66 7.02
CA PRO A 233 1.31 9.33 7.14
C PRO A 233 1.82 8.82 5.79
N ALA A 234 2.80 7.92 5.82
CA ALA A 234 3.30 7.28 4.59
C ALA A 234 2.18 6.54 3.84
N CYS A 235 1.30 5.88 4.60
CA CYS A 235 0.24 5.01 4.10
C CYS A 235 -1.12 5.47 4.59
N GLY A 236 -2.12 5.41 3.70
CA GLY A 236 -3.52 5.70 3.99
C GLY A 236 -4.38 4.47 3.72
N TYR A 237 -4.28 3.47 4.60
CA TYR A 237 -4.99 2.20 4.49
C TYR A 237 -6.50 2.42 4.44
N ARG A 238 -7.15 1.95 3.37
CA ARG A 238 -8.60 2.09 3.16
C ARG A 238 -9.11 1.08 2.14
N ILE A 239 -10.42 0.88 2.15
CA ILE A 239 -11.15 0.24 1.05
C ILE A 239 -11.32 1.29 -0.05
N ALA A 240 -10.75 1.03 -1.24
CA ALA A 240 -10.86 1.91 -2.39
C ALA A 240 -12.15 1.67 -3.19
N GLY A 241 -12.66 0.45 -3.17
CA GLY A 241 -13.89 0.08 -3.86
C GLY A 241 -14.32 -1.35 -3.57
N VAL A 242 -15.55 -1.66 -3.98
CA VAL A 242 -16.10 -3.02 -3.99
C VAL A 242 -16.64 -3.29 -5.38
N ASP A 243 -16.24 -4.41 -5.97
CA ASP A 243 -16.67 -4.88 -7.27
C ASP A 243 -17.65 -6.05 -7.09
N THR A 244 -18.91 -5.84 -7.48
CA THR A 244 -19.93 -6.91 -7.46
C THR A 244 -20.04 -7.66 -8.79
N GLY A 245 -19.19 -7.33 -9.78
CA GLY A 245 -19.24 -7.90 -11.12
C GLY A 245 -20.23 -7.20 -12.07
N GLY A 246 -20.77 -6.03 -11.70
CA GLY A 246 -21.76 -5.34 -12.52
C GLY A 246 -22.26 -4.01 -11.97
N ASP A 247 -23.57 -3.95 -11.72
CA ASP A 247 -24.39 -2.78 -11.41
C ASP A 247 -24.30 -2.26 -9.97
N GLY A 248 -23.41 -2.83 -9.15
CA GLY A 248 -23.32 -2.51 -7.72
C GLY A 248 -24.34 -3.26 -6.86
N GLU A 249 -24.99 -4.30 -7.42
CA GLU A 249 -25.86 -5.21 -6.68
C GLU A 249 -25.19 -6.58 -6.50
N ALA A 250 -25.53 -7.28 -5.41
CA ALA A 250 -25.12 -8.67 -5.17
C ALA A 250 -26.15 -9.41 -4.32
N ARG A 251 -26.28 -10.72 -4.50
CA ARG A 251 -27.14 -11.61 -3.72
C ARG A 251 -26.34 -12.33 -2.64
N PRO A 252 -27.00 -12.83 -1.58
CA PRO A 252 -26.37 -13.80 -0.69
C PRO A 252 -25.78 -14.99 -1.46
N GLY A 253 -24.52 -15.31 -1.19
CA GLY A 253 -23.76 -16.35 -1.89
C GLY A 253 -22.96 -15.86 -3.09
N ASP A 254 -23.26 -14.69 -3.66
CA ASP A 254 -22.43 -14.09 -4.70
C ASP A 254 -21.05 -13.76 -4.15
N THR A 255 -20.06 -13.70 -5.03
CA THR A 255 -18.68 -13.34 -4.67
C THR A 255 -18.40 -11.91 -5.10
N ILE A 256 -18.00 -11.08 -4.15
CA ILE A 256 -17.58 -9.69 -4.40
C ILE A 256 -16.06 -9.55 -4.31
N GLY A 257 -15.51 -8.61 -5.06
CA GLY A 257 -14.13 -8.13 -4.95
C GLY A 257 -14.05 -6.93 -4.00
N ILE A 258 -13.12 -6.94 -3.04
CA ILE A 258 -12.85 -5.81 -2.14
C ILE A 258 -11.46 -5.29 -2.46
N GLU A 259 -11.38 -4.06 -2.96
CA GLU A 259 -10.12 -3.41 -3.26
C GLU A 259 -9.61 -2.64 -2.04
N LEU A 260 -8.44 -3.03 -1.55
CA LEU A 260 -7.68 -2.34 -0.51
C LEU A 260 -6.55 -1.54 -1.14
N THR A 261 -6.30 -0.35 -0.60
CA THR A 261 -5.17 0.51 -0.99
C THR A 261 -4.46 1.07 0.23
N GLY A 262 -3.18 1.41 0.06
CA GLY A 262 -2.37 1.94 1.14
C GLY A 262 -2.06 0.89 2.22
N THR A 263 -2.00 -0.39 1.83
CA THR A 263 -1.55 -1.46 2.72
C THR A 263 -0.12 -1.17 3.18
N TYR A 264 0.15 -1.41 4.47
CA TYR A 264 1.43 -1.08 5.10
C TYR A 264 2.02 -2.28 5.84
N PHE A 265 1.58 -3.48 5.50
CA PHE A 265 1.89 -4.74 6.15
C PHE A 265 2.05 -5.81 5.07
N ASP A 266 2.63 -6.95 5.42
CA ASP A 266 2.73 -8.08 4.51
C ASP A 266 1.33 -8.59 4.15
N HIS A 267 1.08 -8.75 2.85
CA HIS A 267 -0.18 -9.27 2.35
C HIS A 267 -0.43 -10.72 2.80
N ALA A 268 0.62 -11.53 3.00
CA ALA A 268 0.49 -12.88 3.50
C ALA A 268 -0.07 -12.92 4.93
N GLU A 269 0.29 -11.97 5.79
CA GLU A 269 -0.27 -11.82 7.13
C GLU A 269 -1.74 -11.39 7.07
N LEU A 270 -2.07 -10.44 6.20
CA LEU A 270 -3.45 -10.01 6.02
C LEU A 270 -4.35 -11.19 5.66
N LEU A 271 -3.91 -12.07 4.76
CA LEU A 271 -4.72 -13.23 4.36
C LEU A 271 -4.89 -14.25 5.50
N GLN A 272 -3.98 -14.29 6.46
CA GLN A 272 -4.07 -15.23 7.59
C GLN A 272 -4.95 -14.68 8.71
N ASP A 273 -4.82 -13.40 9.02
CA ASP A 273 -5.35 -12.81 10.26
C ASP A 273 -6.48 -11.79 10.04
N ALA A 274 -6.77 -11.38 8.81
CA ALA A 274 -7.84 -10.41 8.57
C ALA A 274 -9.23 -11.02 8.73
N SER A 275 -10.11 -10.22 9.32
CA SER A 275 -11.55 -10.49 9.35
C SER A 275 -12.27 -9.49 8.45
N VAL A 276 -13.07 -10.00 7.53
CA VAL A 276 -13.97 -9.19 6.68
C VAL A 276 -15.37 -9.27 7.25
N SER A 277 -16.08 -8.14 7.31
CA SER A 277 -17.50 -8.10 7.63
C SER A 277 -18.31 -7.40 6.55
N ILE A 278 -19.51 -7.91 6.28
CA ILE A 278 -20.45 -7.38 5.29
C ILE A 278 -21.81 -7.24 5.97
N GLY A 279 -22.40 -6.04 5.92
CA GLY A 279 -23.66 -5.75 6.60
C GLY A 279 -23.60 -5.96 8.12
N GLY A 280 -22.41 -5.83 8.72
CA GLY A 280 -22.17 -6.10 10.14
C GLY A 280 -21.96 -7.59 10.49
N LEU A 281 -22.09 -8.51 9.54
CA LEU A 281 -21.82 -9.93 9.75
C LEU A 281 -20.39 -10.27 9.33
N VAL A 282 -19.65 -10.97 10.20
CA VAL A 282 -18.31 -11.47 9.84
C VAL A 282 -18.45 -12.59 8.81
N VAL A 283 -17.76 -12.44 7.68
CA VAL A 283 -17.74 -13.44 6.62
C VAL A 283 -16.90 -14.63 7.11
N PRO A 284 -17.44 -15.85 7.11
CA PRO A 284 -16.67 -17.02 7.54
C PRO A 284 -15.58 -17.37 6.54
N GLY A 285 -14.44 -17.81 7.05
CA GLY A 285 -13.30 -18.27 6.24
C GLY A 285 -12.26 -17.19 5.95
N VAL A 286 -11.24 -17.59 5.20
CA VAL A 286 -10.11 -16.74 4.80
C VAL A 286 -10.44 -16.05 3.47
N PRO A 287 -10.30 -14.71 3.35
CA PRO A 287 -10.45 -14.02 2.07
C PRO A 287 -9.50 -14.57 1.01
N VAL A 288 -9.97 -14.69 -0.23
CA VAL A 288 -9.14 -15.17 -1.34
C VAL A 288 -8.46 -14.00 -2.04
N LEU A 289 -7.13 -14.04 -2.16
CA LEU A 289 -6.39 -13.06 -2.95
C LEU A 289 -6.67 -13.23 -4.45
N LYS A 290 -7.16 -12.17 -5.10
CA LYS A 290 -7.38 -12.13 -6.56
C LYS A 290 -6.23 -11.48 -7.31
N SER A 291 -5.74 -10.37 -6.78
CA SER A 291 -4.62 -9.65 -7.37
C SER A 291 -3.92 -8.79 -6.33
N GLU A 292 -2.64 -8.54 -6.57
CA GLU A 292 -1.80 -7.65 -5.78
C GLU A 292 -0.90 -6.83 -6.69
N SER A 293 -0.64 -5.59 -6.29
CA SER A 293 0.32 -4.70 -6.94
C SER A 293 0.70 -3.60 -5.95
N GLY A 294 1.96 -3.59 -5.50
CA GLY A 294 2.45 -2.60 -4.53
C GLY A 294 1.59 -2.56 -3.27
N ASP A 295 1.09 -1.37 -2.91
CA ASP A 295 0.19 -1.17 -1.77
C ASP A 295 -1.31 -1.39 -2.09
N ARG A 296 -1.63 -2.09 -3.19
CA ARG A 296 -2.99 -2.42 -3.63
C ARG A 296 -3.21 -3.93 -3.61
N LEU A 297 -4.36 -4.32 -3.07
CA LEU A 297 -4.80 -5.72 -2.96
C LEU A 297 -6.27 -5.83 -3.37
N VAL A 298 -6.63 -6.90 -4.06
CA VAL A 298 -8.05 -7.24 -4.28
C VAL A 298 -8.34 -8.58 -3.62
N LEU A 299 -9.20 -8.52 -2.60
CA LEU A 299 -9.71 -9.69 -1.90
C LEU A 299 -11.03 -10.15 -2.52
N SER A 300 -11.35 -11.42 -2.38
CA SER A 300 -12.60 -11.99 -2.83
C SER A 300 -13.26 -12.74 -1.71
N VAL A 301 -14.54 -12.42 -1.47
CA VAL A 301 -15.32 -12.96 -0.35
C VAL A 301 -16.77 -13.21 -0.79
N PRO A 302 -17.42 -14.25 -0.26
CA PRO A 302 -18.85 -14.46 -0.49
C PRO A 302 -19.70 -13.50 0.34
N VAL A 303 -20.82 -13.04 -0.21
CA VAL A 303 -21.81 -12.23 0.50
C VAL A 303 -22.60 -13.14 1.45
N PRO A 304 -22.64 -12.84 2.77
CA PRO A 304 -23.39 -13.63 3.73
C PRO A 304 -24.91 -13.49 3.53
N PRO A 305 -25.74 -14.34 4.16
CA PRO A 305 -27.19 -14.16 4.18
C PRO A 305 -27.57 -12.84 4.86
N LEU A 306 -27.91 -11.85 4.04
CA LEU A 306 -28.29 -10.50 4.44
C LEU A 306 -29.68 -10.17 3.90
N GLU A 307 -30.39 -9.31 4.63
CA GLU A 307 -31.65 -8.74 4.15
C GLU A 307 -31.39 -7.78 2.97
N PRO A 308 -32.36 -7.61 2.05
CA PRO A 308 -32.22 -6.68 0.94
C PRO A 308 -32.00 -5.24 1.41
N GLY A 309 -31.05 -4.54 0.79
CA GLY A 309 -30.72 -3.15 1.13
C GLY A 309 -29.22 -2.81 1.04
N PRO A 310 -28.82 -1.57 1.34
CA PRO A 310 -27.42 -1.16 1.27
C PRO A 310 -26.58 -1.90 2.32
N ALA A 311 -25.44 -2.44 1.89
CA ALA A 311 -24.49 -3.14 2.75
C ALA A 311 -23.21 -2.33 2.95
N GLU A 312 -22.73 -2.27 4.18
CA GLU A 312 -21.38 -1.82 4.52
C GLU A 312 -20.39 -2.97 4.37
N VAL A 313 -19.17 -2.68 3.93
CA VAL A 313 -18.03 -3.61 3.99
C VAL A 313 -16.99 -3.06 4.94
N ALA A 314 -16.49 -3.90 5.85
CA ALA A 314 -15.35 -3.58 6.70
C ALA A 314 -14.27 -4.65 6.61
N VAL A 315 -13.01 -4.22 6.66
CA VAL A 315 -11.85 -5.10 6.74
C VAL A 315 -11.04 -4.72 7.96
N ARG A 316 -10.84 -5.69 8.86
CA ARG A 316 -10.06 -5.51 10.08
C ARG A 316 -8.82 -6.40 10.06
N HIS A 317 -7.67 -5.80 10.32
CA HIS A 317 -6.38 -6.48 10.40
C HIS A 317 -5.52 -5.83 11.49
N ALA A 318 -4.93 -6.64 12.36
CA ALA A 318 -4.02 -6.20 13.43
C ALA A 318 -4.51 -4.98 14.24
N GLY A 319 -5.77 -5.00 14.66
CA GLY A 319 -6.39 -3.94 15.45
C GLY A 319 -6.77 -2.67 14.67
N THR A 320 -6.49 -2.61 13.37
CA THR A 320 -6.93 -1.53 12.47
C THR A 320 -8.13 -2.00 11.66
N GLU A 321 -9.16 -1.17 11.59
CA GLU A 321 -10.37 -1.44 10.82
C GLU A 321 -10.64 -0.32 9.83
N VAL A 322 -10.91 -0.69 8.58
CA VAL A 322 -11.32 0.21 7.51
C VAL A 322 -12.73 -0.16 7.07
N ARG A 323 -13.56 0.85 6.81
CA ARG A 323 -14.99 0.69 6.49
C ARG A 323 -15.33 1.44 5.21
N LEU A 324 -16.21 0.86 4.42
CA LEU A 324 -16.86 1.50 3.27
C LEU A 324 -18.39 1.39 3.46
N PRO A 325 -19.05 2.46 3.93
CA PRO A 325 -20.49 2.46 4.11
C PRO A 325 -21.20 2.40 2.75
N ALA A 326 -22.34 1.70 2.69
CA ALA A 326 -23.14 1.54 1.47
C ALA A 326 -22.29 1.15 0.25
N ALA A 327 -21.40 0.18 0.43
CA ALA A 327 -20.46 -0.27 -0.58
C ALA A 327 -21.16 -0.91 -1.80
N PHE A 328 -22.29 -1.58 -1.57
CA PHE A 328 -23.14 -2.17 -2.60
C PHE A 328 -24.57 -2.39 -2.07
N THR A 329 -25.50 -2.82 -2.93
CA THR A 329 -26.88 -3.16 -2.56
C THR A 329 -27.10 -4.68 -2.58
N VAL A 330 -27.60 -5.23 -1.47
CA VAL A 330 -28.04 -6.62 -1.41
C VAL A 330 -29.42 -6.74 -2.05
N THR A 331 -29.57 -7.64 -3.02
CA THR A 331 -30.87 -7.97 -3.62
C THR A 331 -31.50 -9.19 -2.99
N GLY A 332 -32.83 -9.21 -2.96
CA GLY A 332 -33.59 -10.36 -2.48
C GLY A 332 -33.39 -11.59 -3.37
N PRO A 333 -33.70 -12.79 -2.85
CA PRO A 333 -33.86 -13.95 -3.71
C PRO A 333 -34.90 -13.63 -4.78
N ASP A 334 -34.69 -14.08 -6.01
CA ASP A 334 -35.72 -13.98 -7.04
C ASP A 334 -36.97 -14.64 -6.49
N THR A 335 -38.01 -13.85 -6.23
CA THR A 335 -39.33 -14.40 -6.03
C THR A 335 -39.69 -15.00 -7.36
N VAL A 336 -39.47 -16.31 -7.50
CA VAL A 336 -39.99 -17.09 -8.62
C VAL A 336 -41.48 -16.82 -8.60
N GLU A 337 -41.94 -16.01 -9.55
CA GLU A 337 -43.35 -15.80 -9.77
C GLU A 337 -43.92 -17.19 -10.06
N GLU A 338 -44.60 -17.75 -9.07
CA GLU A 338 -45.26 -19.04 -9.21
C GLU A 338 -46.18 -18.89 -10.43
N PRO A 339 -46.01 -19.69 -11.50
CA PRO A 339 -46.74 -19.49 -12.73
C PRO A 339 -48.21 -19.57 -12.39
N GLY A 340 -48.87 -18.40 -12.41
CA GLY A 340 -50.25 -18.27 -12.00
C GLY A 340 -51.04 -19.31 -12.76
N THR A 341 -51.66 -20.24 -12.03
CA THR A 341 -52.69 -21.12 -12.58
C THR A 341 -53.77 -20.21 -13.13
N GLY A 342 -53.66 -19.90 -14.43
CA GLY A 342 -54.66 -19.19 -15.19
C GLY A 342 -55.96 -19.94 -15.00
N THR A 343 -56.80 -19.40 -14.12
CA THR A 343 -58.20 -19.79 -14.05
C THR A 343 -58.83 -19.19 -15.30
N GLU A 344 -58.76 -19.92 -16.41
CA GLU A 344 -59.72 -19.75 -17.51
C GLU A 344 -61.10 -19.98 -16.91
N ALA A 345 -61.76 -18.87 -16.57
CA ALA A 345 -63.18 -18.85 -16.28
C ALA A 345 -63.93 -19.26 -17.56
N THR A 346 -64.16 -20.57 -17.69
CA THR A 346 -65.14 -21.10 -18.64
C THR A 346 -66.52 -20.78 -18.07
N ASP A 347 -67.20 -19.81 -18.70
CA ASP A 347 -68.64 -19.61 -18.57
C ASP A 347 -69.36 -20.84 -19.13
N GLU A 348 -69.93 -21.68 -18.26
CA GLU A 348 -71.05 -22.54 -18.63
C GLU A 348 -72.02 -22.77 -17.44
N PRO A 349 -73.32 -22.44 -17.57
CA PRO A 349 -74.32 -22.70 -16.54
C PRO A 349 -75.12 -23.97 -16.85
N GLY A 350 -75.12 -24.97 -15.94
CA GLY A 350 -75.96 -26.14 -16.20
C GLY A 350 -75.96 -27.32 -15.23
N SER A 351 -76.36 -27.12 -13.97
CA SER A 351 -77.15 -28.06 -13.13
C SER A 351 -76.60 -29.45 -12.72
N PRO A 352 -77.19 -30.08 -11.66
CA PRO A 352 -76.42 -30.84 -10.68
C PRO A 352 -76.73 -32.35 -10.60
N ALA A 353 -75.97 -32.99 -9.71
CA ALA A 353 -76.25 -34.22 -8.93
C ALA A 353 -75.69 -35.55 -9.47
N GLY A 354 -74.91 -36.22 -8.61
CA GLY A 354 -74.57 -37.63 -8.77
C GLY A 354 -73.29 -38.03 -8.05
N ALA A 355 -73.43 -38.60 -6.85
CA ALA A 355 -72.38 -39.09 -5.98
C ALA A 355 -71.52 -40.21 -6.58
N ALA A 356 -70.24 -40.29 -6.19
CA ALA A 356 -69.58 -41.54 -5.76
C ALA A 356 -68.18 -41.28 -5.17
N VAL A 357 -68.07 -41.69 -3.91
CA VAL A 357 -66.93 -42.08 -3.09
C VAL A 357 -65.70 -42.68 -3.80
N SER A 358 -64.54 -42.17 -3.38
CA SER A 358 -63.28 -42.84 -2.99
C SER A 358 -62.80 -44.07 -3.76
N ASP A 359 -61.66 -43.95 -4.46
CA ASP A 359 -60.59 -44.95 -4.35
C ASP A 359 -59.22 -44.49 -4.93
N LEU A 360 -58.17 -45.04 -4.31
CA LEU A 360 -56.81 -45.34 -4.81
C LEU A 360 -55.68 -44.29 -4.98
N GLY A 361 -54.60 -44.52 -4.21
CA GLY A 361 -53.21 -44.54 -4.71
C GLY A 361 -52.25 -43.55 -4.04
N ALA A 362 -51.64 -43.80 -2.87
CA ALA A 362 -50.61 -44.80 -2.59
C ALA A 362 -49.37 -44.73 -3.52
N TRP A 363 -48.57 -43.66 -3.41
CA TRP A 363 -47.16 -43.64 -3.81
C TRP A 363 -46.37 -42.74 -2.84
N LEU A 364 -45.56 -43.35 -1.97
CA LEU A 364 -44.29 -42.85 -1.40
C LEU A 364 -43.84 -43.78 -0.27
N SER A 365 -43.21 -44.90 -0.65
CA SER A 365 -42.46 -45.77 0.25
C SER A 365 -41.36 -46.49 -0.54
N SER A 366 -40.30 -45.75 -0.85
CA SER A 366 -38.98 -46.27 -1.24
C SER A 366 -38.09 -45.02 -1.27
N LEU A 367 -37.24 -44.77 -0.28
CA LEU A 367 -35.92 -45.37 -0.20
C LEU A 367 -35.45 -45.36 1.25
N GLY A 368 -35.01 -46.52 1.72
CA GLY A 368 -34.20 -46.63 2.92
C GLY A 368 -32.75 -46.21 2.65
N ALA A 369 -32.09 -45.66 3.66
CA ALA A 369 -30.65 -45.70 3.79
C ALA A 369 -30.31 -45.91 5.27
N GLU A 370 -29.68 -47.05 5.52
CA GLU A 370 -29.14 -47.50 6.80
C GLU A 370 -28.10 -46.49 7.33
N VAL A 371 -28.18 -46.19 8.63
CA VAL A 371 -27.13 -45.52 9.39
C VAL A 371 -26.58 -46.55 10.38
N PRO A 372 -25.32 -46.97 10.27
CA PRO A 372 -24.69 -47.77 11.30
C PRO A 372 -24.20 -46.91 12.46
N ASP A 373 -24.52 -47.39 13.66
CA ASP A 373 -23.99 -47.02 14.96
C ASP A 373 -22.46 -46.91 14.98
N GLY A 374 -21.93 -45.89 15.65
CA GLY A 374 -20.49 -45.62 15.68
C GLY A 374 -20.02 -44.69 16.78
N GLY A 375 -20.09 -45.15 18.04
CA GLY A 375 -19.04 -44.91 19.03
C GLY A 375 -18.95 -43.52 19.66
N GLY A 376 -19.69 -43.34 20.75
CA GLY A 376 -19.45 -42.27 21.72
C GLY A 376 -18.05 -42.37 22.35
N ARG A 377 -17.22 -41.36 22.10
CA ARG A 377 -16.00 -41.10 22.89
C ARG A 377 -16.15 -39.77 23.60
N SER A 378 -16.27 -39.91 24.91
CA SER A 378 -16.20 -38.87 25.94
C SER A 378 -14.91 -38.06 25.78
N LEU A 379 -15.04 -36.75 25.51
CA LEU A 379 -13.93 -35.81 25.58
C LEU A 379 -14.10 -34.97 26.84
N SER A 380 -13.15 -35.19 27.75
CA SER A 380 -12.96 -34.43 28.97
C SER A 380 -12.55 -32.99 28.67
N SER A 381 -13.19 -32.06 29.37
CA SER A 381 -12.81 -30.64 29.45
C SER A 381 -11.37 -30.45 29.92
N PRO A 382 -10.60 -29.52 29.35
CA PRO A 382 -9.49 -28.89 30.05
C PRO A 382 -9.98 -27.62 30.75
N GLY A 383 -9.78 -27.62 32.07
CA GLY A 383 -10.11 -26.52 32.96
C GLY A 383 -9.25 -25.28 32.73
N THR A 384 -9.91 -24.13 32.86
CA THR A 384 -9.33 -22.80 33.04
C THR A 384 -8.51 -22.77 34.33
N LYS A 385 -7.20 -22.57 34.22
CA LYS A 385 -6.33 -22.25 35.36
C LYS A 385 -5.86 -20.80 35.21
N ALA A 386 -6.42 -19.94 36.06
CA ALA A 386 -5.94 -18.59 36.30
C ALA A 386 -4.55 -18.65 36.98
N PRO A 387 -3.60 -17.77 36.62
CA PRO A 387 -2.44 -17.52 37.46
C PRO A 387 -2.74 -16.42 38.49
N ASP A 388 -2.39 -16.78 39.72
CA ASP A 388 -2.39 -16.01 40.96
C ASP A 388 -1.70 -14.64 40.83
N LEU A 389 -2.35 -13.63 41.41
CA LEU A 389 -1.77 -12.33 41.75
C LEU A 389 -1.22 -12.42 43.18
N GLY A 390 0.10 -12.28 43.34
CA GLY A 390 0.73 -12.13 44.64
C GLY A 390 2.15 -11.55 44.53
N GLY A 391 2.31 -10.27 44.88
CA GLY A 391 3.60 -9.53 44.93
C GLY A 391 4.46 -9.91 46.16
N PRO A 392 5.17 -8.98 46.83
CA PRO A 392 5.61 -7.62 46.46
C PRO A 392 7.12 -7.36 46.71
N ALA A 393 7.58 -6.17 46.29
CA ALA A 393 8.64 -5.33 46.88
C ALA A 393 10.06 -5.88 47.09
N SER A 394 11.06 -5.23 46.48
CA SER A 394 12.07 -4.40 47.19
C SER A 394 13.20 -3.95 46.26
N SER A 395 13.37 -2.64 46.11
CA SER A 395 14.68 -2.00 45.87
C SER A 395 15.30 -1.74 47.26
N PRO A 396 16.64 -1.80 47.44
CA PRO A 396 17.47 -0.64 47.07
C PRO A 396 18.93 -0.95 46.67
N GLY A 397 19.48 -0.07 45.82
CA GLY A 397 20.78 0.57 46.08
C GLY A 397 22.07 -0.13 45.64
N PRO A 398 23.18 0.62 45.54
CA PRO A 398 24.19 0.45 44.50
C PRO A 398 25.54 -0.07 45.01
N GLU A 399 26.25 -0.85 44.20
CA GLU A 399 27.68 -1.14 44.39
C GLU A 399 28.43 -1.08 43.06
N MET A 400 29.33 -0.09 42.96
CA MET A 400 30.56 -0.16 42.17
C MET A 400 31.65 -0.64 43.13
N PRO A 401 32.52 -1.58 42.74
CA PRO A 401 33.84 -1.14 42.29
C PRO A 401 34.51 -2.09 41.27
N GLY A 402 35.53 -1.60 40.56
CA GLY A 402 36.53 -2.50 39.97
C GLY A 402 37.18 -1.97 38.69
N GLY A 403 38.19 -1.11 38.85
CA GLY A 403 39.14 -0.81 37.79
C GLY A 403 39.97 -2.03 37.42
N GLY A 404 40.13 -2.26 36.12
CA GLY A 404 41.04 -3.24 35.55
C GLY A 404 41.75 -2.62 34.35
N THR A 405 42.95 -2.12 34.57
CA THR A 405 43.90 -1.73 33.53
C THR A 405 44.40 -2.97 32.79
N ALA A 406 44.03 -3.12 31.52
CA ALA A 406 44.65 -4.10 30.61
C ALA A 406 45.57 -3.37 29.63
N GLN A 407 46.85 -3.72 29.70
CA GLN A 407 47.90 -3.33 28.74
C GLN A 407 47.59 -3.85 27.32
N PRO A 408 48.13 -3.17 26.29
CA PRO A 408 48.05 -3.62 24.91
C PRO A 408 49.01 -4.80 24.68
N THR A 409 48.49 -5.90 24.16
CA THR A 409 49.30 -6.96 23.58
C THR A 409 49.70 -6.57 22.17
N ASP A 410 51.01 -6.37 22.03
CA ASP A 410 51.77 -6.30 20.80
C ASP A 410 51.58 -7.59 19.98
N LEU A 411 50.99 -7.47 18.79
CA LEU A 411 50.92 -8.53 17.79
C LEU A 411 51.43 -7.97 16.46
N GLY A 412 52.75 -8.05 16.31
CA GLY A 412 53.41 -8.71 15.18
C GLY A 412 52.88 -8.37 13.79
N LEU A 413 53.55 -7.38 13.16
CA LEU A 413 53.66 -7.27 11.72
C LEU A 413 54.01 -8.63 11.09
N ARG A 414 53.13 -9.12 10.22
CA ARG A 414 53.50 -10.07 9.16
C ARG A 414 53.13 -9.45 7.82
N ASP A 415 54.17 -8.97 7.14
CA ASP A 415 54.18 -8.68 5.71
C ASP A 415 53.61 -9.87 4.93
N SER A 416 52.48 -9.66 4.28
CA SER A 416 52.02 -10.51 3.18
C SER A 416 52.02 -9.65 1.93
N GLN A 417 53.14 -9.69 1.21
CA GLN A 417 53.21 -9.24 -0.18
C GLN A 417 52.38 -10.18 -1.04
N VAL A 418 51.15 -9.77 -1.36
CA VAL A 418 50.38 -10.36 -2.44
C VAL A 418 50.81 -9.68 -3.73
N ALA A 419 51.57 -10.42 -4.55
CA ALA A 419 51.90 -10.01 -5.91
C ALA A 419 50.60 -9.92 -6.74
N LEU A 420 50.22 -8.70 -7.10
CA LEU A 420 49.19 -8.43 -8.09
C LEU A 420 49.70 -8.93 -9.46
N GLN A 421 49.05 -9.95 -10.01
CA GLN A 421 49.17 -10.24 -11.44
C GLN A 421 48.32 -9.23 -12.23
N PRO A 422 48.86 -8.64 -13.31
CA PRO A 422 48.08 -7.76 -14.17
C PRO A 422 47.07 -8.60 -14.97
N VAL A 423 45.78 -8.35 -14.74
CA VAL A 423 44.71 -8.84 -15.61
C VAL A 423 44.78 -8.04 -16.92
N ALA A 424 45.08 -8.73 -18.02
CA ALA A 424 45.04 -8.16 -19.36
C ALA A 424 43.60 -7.78 -19.71
N VAL A 425 43.36 -6.47 -19.86
CA VAL A 425 42.13 -5.91 -20.44
C VAL A 425 42.11 -6.29 -21.92
N GLN A 426 41.17 -7.14 -22.32
CA GLN A 426 40.89 -7.36 -23.74
C GLN A 426 40.20 -6.12 -24.32
N PRO A 427 40.64 -5.61 -25.49
CA PRO A 427 39.96 -4.51 -26.15
C PRO A 427 38.62 -5.01 -26.70
N VAL A 428 37.53 -4.41 -26.23
CA VAL A 428 36.20 -4.54 -26.83
C VAL A 428 36.25 -3.86 -28.20
N MET A 429 36.11 -4.67 -29.26
CA MET A 429 35.94 -4.21 -30.62
C MET A 429 34.70 -3.30 -30.70
N ALA A 430 34.91 -2.03 -31.04
CA ALA A 430 33.84 -1.10 -31.34
C ALA A 430 33.10 -1.57 -32.61
N ALA A 431 31.84 -1.94 -32.47
CA ALA A 431 30.95 -2.15 -33.60
C ALA A 431 30.66 -0.77 -34.25
N THR A 432 31.28 -0.53 -35.40
CA THR A 432 30.98 0.62 -36.26
C THR A 432 29.57 0.47 -36.81
N VAL A 433 28.62 1.23 -36.27
CA VAL A 433 27.29 1.40 -36.87
C VAL A 433 27.45 2.32 -38.08
N ASN A 434 27.28 1.76 -39.28
CA ASN A 434 27.20 2.52 -40.52
C ASN A 434 25.90 3.35 -40.52
N ALA A 435 26.03 4.67 -40.41
CA ALA A 435 24.93 5.60 -40.67
C ALA A 435 24.73 5.74 -42.20
N PRO A 436 23.48 5.70 -42.70
CA PRO A 436 23.20 5.92 -44.12
C PRO A 436 23.43 7.38 -44.52
N ALA A 437 23.97 7.58 -45.73
CA ALA A 437 24.27 8.88 -46.31
C ALA A 437 22.99 9.71 -46.57
N PRO A 438 23.05 11.05 -46.43
CA PRO A 438 21.92 11.92 -46.72
C PRO A 438 21.65 12.01 -48.24
N PRO A 439 20.38 12.18 -48.65
CA PRO A 439 20.04 12.31 -50.06
C PRO A 439 20.57 13.63 -50.64
N THR A 440 21.09 13.55 -51.86
CA THR A 440 21.56 14.68 -52.66
C THR A 440 20.35 15.43 -53.23
N PRO A 441 20.32 16.77 -53.19
CA PRO A 441 19.23 17.54 -53.79
C PRO A 441 19.32 17.49 -55.32
N GLY A 442 18.19 17.23 -55.95
CA GLY A 442 17.95 17.35 -57.40
C GLY A 442 17.24 18.65 -57.75
#